data_AF-A0A2M8NI88-F1
#
_entry.id   AF-A0A2M8NI88-F1
#
_cell.length_a   1.000
_cell.length_b   1.000
_cell.length_c   1.000
_cell.angle_alpha   90.00
_cell.angle_beta   90.00
_cell.angle_gamma   90.00
#
_symmetry.space_group_name_H-M   'P 1'
#
loop_
_entity.id
_entity.type
_entity.pdbx_description
1 polymer ?
#
loop_
_entity_poly.entity_id
_entity_poly.type
_entity_poly.pdbx_seq_one_letter_code
_entity_poly.pdbx_strand_id
1 'polypeptide(L)'
;LAKVEKQFPDVGGEDLYYGGTSYKNLGGLGVQMATAADRGEPVEIAEVMLPDLVTVDDGQMLVVPTTRLYNRELTFRASEEALMRARIADPYVEINHADAARMQIADGDMVDIIVSGAALRARAHVNGGAPEGSVVVPRYLADAPAPLTIAVGEIKRVE
;
A
#
# COMPACT_ATOMS: atom_id res chain seq x y z
N LEU A 1 -23.72 25.94 -6.19
CA LEU A 1 -23.60 24.49 -5.88
C LEU A 1 -24.95 23.76 -5.83
N ALA A 2 -26.07 24.43 -5.51
CA ALA A 2 -27.39 23.80 -5.45
C ALA A 2 -28.20 23.86 -6.76
N LYS A 3 -27.58 23.66 -7.93
CA LYS A 3 -28.33 23.55 -9.19
C LYS A 3 -28.99 22.17 -9.23
N VAL A 4 -30.32 22.14 -9.37
CA VAL A 4 -31.11 20.91 -9.51
C VAL A 4 -31.87 20.98 -10.83
N GLU A 5 -32.02 19.83 -11.48
CA GLU A 5 -32.87 19.66 -12.67
C GLU A 5 -33.84 18.51 -12.43
N LYS A 6 -34.96 18.51 -13.16
CA LYS A 6 -35.97 17.45 -13.03
C LYS A 6 -35.35 16.13 -13.47
N GLN A 7 -35.26 15.17 -12.55
CA GLN A 7 -34.74 13.83 -12.82
C GLN A 7 -35.85 12.97 -13.44
N PHE A 8 -35.48 12.13 -14.39
CA PHE A 8 -36.35 11.13 -14.99
C PHE A 8 -35.69 9.75 -14.90
N PRO A 9 -36.38 8.72 -14.35
CA PRO A 9 -37.73 8.76 -13.76
C PRO A 9 -37.81 9.68 -12.53
N ASP A 10 -39.02 10.07 -12.12
CA ASP A 10 -39.19 10.93 -10.95
C ASP A 10 -38.81 10.14 -9.69
N VAL A 11 -37.69 10.52 -9.07
CA VAL A 11 -37.12 9.85 -7.89
C VAL A 11 -37.23 10.80 -6.71
N GLY A 12 -38.02 10.42 -5.70
CA GLY A 12 -38.25 11.23 -4.51
C GLY A 12 -39.26 12.37 -4.68
N GLY A 13 -40.06 12.35 -5.75
CA GLY A 13 -41.27 13.18 -5.95
C GLY A 13 -42.49 12.67 -5.16
N GLU A 14 -43.69 13.18 -5.48
CA GLU A 14 -44.94 12.70 -4.85
C GLU A 14 -45.27 11.25 -5.25
N ASP A 15 -44.79 10.81 -6.41
CA ASP A 15 -45.02 9.47 -6.94
C ASP A 15 -43.86 8.53 -6.58
N LEU A 16 -44.06 7.69 -5.57
CA LEU A 16 -43.00 6.89 -4.92
C LEU A 16 -42.64 5.59 -5.65
N TYR A 17 -43.33 5.23 -6.74
CA TYR A 17 -43.16 3.92 -7.41
C TYR A 17 -41.72 3.65 -7.87
N TYR A 18 -40.96 4.69 -8.23
CA TYR A 18 -39.58 4.56 -8.71
C TYR A 18 -38.54 5.08 -7.70
N GLY A 19 -38.96 5.54 -6.51
CA GLY A 19 -38.13 6.30 -5.57
C GLY A 19 -37.44 5.47 -4.48
N GLY A 20 -38.02 4.37 -4.02
CA GLY A 20 -37.48 3.60 -2.89
C GLY A 20 -37.26 4.48 -1.65
N THR A 21 -36.03 4.51 -1.12
CA THR A 21 -35.61 5.38 0.00
C THR A 21 -35.03 6.73 -0.44
N SER A 22 -35.13 7.06 -1.73
CA SER A 22 -34.61 8.30 -2.29
C SER A 22 -35.56 9.47 -2.04
N TYR A 23 -35.00 10.60 -1.61
CA TYR A 23 -35.74 11.84 -1.40
C TYR A 23 -35.44 12.84 -2.51
N LYS A 24 -36.34 13.81 -2.72
CA LYS A 24 -36.13 14.93 -3.65
C LYS A 24 -34.75 15.55 -3.43
N ASN A 25 -33.90 15.51 -4.45
CA ASN A 25 -32.58 16.11 -4.36
C ASN A 25 -32.72 17.64 -4.30
N LEU A 26 -32.40 18.21 -3.13
CA LEU A 26 -32.24 19.66 -2.91
C LEU A 26 -30.78 20.07 -2.71
N GLY A 27 -29.87 19.09 -2.60
CA GLY A 27 -28.43 19.29 -2.37
C GLY A 27 -27.66 19.72 -3.62
N GLY A 28 -28.26 19.58 -4.80
CA GLY A 28 -27.66 19.91 -6.08
C GLY A 28 -27.09 18.67 -6.79
N LEU A 29 -27.00 18.74 -8.12
CA LEU A 29 -26.44 17.70 -8.97
C LEU A 29 -24.93 17.84 -9.19
N GLY A 30 -24.33 18.91 -8.64
CA GLY A 30 -23.03 19.39 -9.08
C GLY A 30 -23.13 20.05 -10.46
N VAL A 31 -22.18 20.93 -10.78
CA VAL A 31 -22.01 21.47 -12.12
C VAL A 31 -20.57 21.22 -12.51
N GLN A 32 -20.37 20.48 -13.59
CA GLN A 32 -19.04 20.35 -14.17
C GLN A 32 -18.74 21.63 -14.95
N MET A 33 -17.67 22.33 -14.55
CA MET A 33 -17.16 23.44 -15.34
C MET A 33 -16.42 22.87 -16.54
N ALA A 34 -16.66 23.43 -17.74
CA ALA A 34 -15.93 23.04 -18.93
C ALA A 34 -14.42 23.15 -18.65
N THR A 35 -13.67 22.11 -19.02
CA THR A 35 -12.21 22.15 -19.00
C THR A 35 -11.69 23.01 -20.16
N ALA A 36 -10.40 23.35 -20.16
CA ALA A 36 -9.77 24.00 -21.31
C ALA A 36 -9.94 23.16 -22.60
N ALA A 37 -9.83 21.84 -22.48
CA ALA A 37 -10.06 20.89 -23.57
C ALA A 37 -11.49 20.97 -24.12
N ASP A 38 -12.50 21.03 -23.25
CA ASP A 38 -13.92 21.13 -23.64
C ASP A 38 -14.24 22.45 -24.38
N ARG A 39 -13.46 23.50 -24.13
CA ARG A 39 -13.59 24.81 -24.79
C ARG A 39 -12.77 24.94 -26.07
N GLY A 40 -12.03 23.91 -26.47
CA GLY A 40 -11.12 23.96 -27.62
C GLY A 40 -9.91 24.87 -27.39
N GLU A 41 -9.57 25.16 -26.14
CA GLU A 41 -8.36 25.90 -25.78
C GLU A 41 -7.14 24.98 -25.91
N PRO A 42 -5.96 25.52 -26.24
CA PRO A 42 -4.73 24.74 -26.27
C PRO A 42 -4.44 24.18 -24.87
N VAL A 43 -4.19 22.86 -24.80
CA VAL A 43 -3.80 22.18 -23.57
C VAL A 43 -2.28 22.01 -23.60
N GLU A 44 -1.58 22.67 -22.68
CA GLU A 44 -0.15 22.44 -22.52
C GLU A 44 0.09 21.16 -21.75
N ILE A 45 0.88 20.26 -22.34
CA ILE A 45 1.35 19.05 -21.67
C ILE A 45 2.54 19.48 -20.83
N ALA A 46 2.35 19.53 -19.51
CA ALA A 46 3.46 19.74 -18.59
C ALA A 46 4.45 18.57 -18.67
N GLU A 47 5.73 18.87 -18.50
CA GLU A 47 6.76 17.85 -18.40
C GLU A 47 6.52 17.00 -17.14
N VAL A 48 6.55 15.67 -17.31
CA VAL A 48 6.37 14.74 -16.20
C VAL A 48 7.67 14.69 -15.40
N MET A 49 7.67 15.26 -14.21
CA MET A 49 8.78 15.14 -13.26
C MET A 49 8.77 13.72 -12.66
N LEU A 50 9.68 12.87 -13.16
CA LEU A 50 9.92 11.56 -12.57
C LEU A 50 10.80 11.72 -11.32
N PRO A 51 10.57 10.92 -10.26
CA PRO A 51 11.48 10.88 -9.12
C PRO A 51 12.83 10.26 -9.53
N ASP A 52 13.88 10.63 -8.81
CA ASP A 52 15.19 10.02 -8.96
C ASP A 52 15.12 8.51 -8.68
N LEU A 53 15.80 7.73 -9.52
CA LEU A 53 15.91 6.29 -9.31
C LEU A 53 16.78 6.01 -8.09
N VAL A 54 16.29 5.12 -7.23
CA VAL A 54 17.07 4.63 -6.09
C VAL A 54 18.16 3.70 -6.60
N THR A 55 19.42 4.11 -6.48
CA THR A 55 20.59 3.29 -6.81
C THR A 55 20.96 2.41 -5.62
N VAL A 56 21.34 1.16 -5.91
CA VAL A 56 21.68 0.16 -4.91
C VAL A 56 23.17 -0.17 -5.06
N ASP A 57 23.96 -0.03 -3.99
CA ASP A 57 25.37 -0.41 -4.01
C ASP A 57 25.53 -1.94 -3.89
N ASP A 58 26.74 -2.43 -4.16
CA ASP A 58 27.04 -3.86 -4.13
C ASP A 58 26.81 -4.45 -2.73
N GLY A 59 25.98 -5.51 -2.65
CA GLY A 59 25.57 -6.14 -1.40
C GLY A 59 24.38 -5.48 -0.68
N GLN A 60 23.84 -4.38 -1.20
CA GLN A 60 22.57 -3.79 -0.74
C GLN A 60 21.40 -4.28 -1.59
N MET A 61 20.18 -4.09 -1.09
CA MET A 61 18.94 -4.42 -1.78
C MET A 61 17.88 -3.34 -1.60
N LEU A 62 16.93 -3.29 -2.52
CA LEU A 62 15.72 -2.48 -2.35
C LEU A 62 14.82 -3.13 -1.30
N VAL A 63 14.53 -2.40 -0.23
CA VAL A 63 13.57 -2.78 0.79
C VAL A 63 12.23 -2.16 0.44
N VAL A 64 11.29 -3.00 0.03
CA VAL A 64 9.95 -2.60 -0.42
C VAL A 64 8.96 -2.83 0.71
N PRO A 65 8.44 -1.78 1.36
CA PRO A 65 7.46 -1.95 2.41
C PRO A 65 6.07 -2.28 1.84
N THR A 66 5.38 -3.23 2.46
CA THR A 66 3.98 -3.55 2.13
C THR A 66 3.09 -3.49 3.35
N THR A 67 1.79 -3.30 3.14
CA THR A 67 0.80 -3.34 4.22
C THR A 67 -0.02 -4.62 4.10
N ARG A 68 -0.16 -5.32 5.22
CA ARG A 68 -1.08 -6.46 5.35
C ARG A 68 -2.39 -6.00 5.97
N LEU A 69 -3.49 -6.64 5.57
CA LEU A 69 -4.82 -6.35 6.10
C LEU A 69 -4.90 -6.58 7.62
N TYR A 70 -4.29 -7.68 8.09
CA TYR A 70 -4.14 -7.97 9.51
C TYR A 70 -2.67 -7.85 9.89
N ASN A 71 -2.39 -6.88 10.75
CA ASN A 71 -1.07 -6.54 11.24
C ASN A 71 -1.14 -6.14 12.74
N ARG A 72 -0.07 -5.60 13.30
CA ARG A 72 0.05 -5.20 14.72
C ARG A 72 0.09 -3.68 14.91
N GLU A 73 -0.54 -2.92 14.01
CA GLU A 73 -0.73 -1.48 14.19
C GLU A 73 -1.48 -1.17 15.48
N LEU A 74 -1.23 0.01 16.06
CA LEU A 74 -1.71 0.38 17.39
C LEU A 74 -3.24 0.23 17.53
N THR A 75 -4.00 0.65 16.52
CA THR A 75 -5.47 0.58 16.52
C THR A 75 -5.98 -0.86 16.48
N PHE A 76 -5.19 -1.81 15.98
CA PHE A 76 -5.58 -3.21 15.86
C PHE A 76 -5.01 -4.12 16.97
N ARG A 77 -3.99 -3.64 17.71
CA ARG A 77 -3.27 -4.43 18.72
C ARG A 77 -4.16 -5.02 19.82
N ALA A 78 -5.19 -4.30 20.27
CA ALA A 78 -6.12 -4.84 21.27
C ALA A 78 -6.92 -6.06 20.74
N SER A 79 -7.26 -6.04 19.45
CA SER A 79 -8.01 -7.14 18.80
C SER A 79 -7.12 -8.33 18.45
N GLU A 80 -5.81 -8.12 18.26
CA GLU A 80 -4.82 -9.19 18.08
C GLU A 80 -4.89 -10.20 19.22
N GLU A 81 -4.72 -9.74 20.45
CA GLU A 81 -4.62 -10.61 21.62
C GLU A 81 -5.94 -11.32 21.90
N ALA A 82 -7.07 -10.62 21.75
CA ALA A 82 -8.38 -11.14 22.09
C ALA A 82 -8.94 -12.13 21.05
N LEU A 83 -8.73 -11.89 19.74
CA LEU A 83 -9.47 -12.60 18.69
C LEU A 83 -8.65 -12.91 17.43
N MET A 84 -7.67 -12.07 17.07
CA MET A 84 -7.07 -12.08 15.73
C MET A 84 -5.69 -12.73 15.65
N ARG A 85 -5.14 -13.22 16.77
CA ARG A 85 -3.79 -13.82 16.83
C ARG A 85 -3.53 -14.86 15.75
N ALA A 86 -4.47 -15.77 15.50
CA ALA A 86 -4.33 -16.83 14.49
C ALA A 86 -4.40 -16.32 13.03
N ARG A 87 -4.76 -15.05 12.82
CA ARG A 87 -4.90 -14.42 11.49
C ARG A 87 -3.79 -13.40 11.20
N ILE A 88 -2.98 -13.06 12.19
CA ILE A 88 -1.85 -12.15 12.05
C ILE A 88 -0.59 -13.00 11.90
N ALA A 89 0.14 -12.78 10.81
CA ALA A 89 1.39 -13.49 10.57
C ALA A 89 2.47 -13.07 11.57
N ASP A 90 3.38 -13.99 11.90
CA ASP A 90 4.64 -13.63 12.57
C ASP A 90 5.50 -12.75 11.65
N PRO A 91 6.45 -11.96 12.19
CA PRO A 91 7.35 -11.15 11.36
C PRO A 91 8.09 -12.00 10.33
N TYR A 92 7.95 -11.65 9.05
CA TYR A 92 8.64 -12.29 7.94
C TYR A 92 9.12 -11.26 6.92
N VAL A 93 10.05 -11.66 6.06
CA VAL A 93 10.49 -10.92 4.88
C VAL A 93 10.48 -11.85 3.68
N GLU A 94 9.92 -11.41 2.56
CA GLU A 94 9.96 -12.21 1.33
C GLU A 94 11.26 -11.94 0.58
N ILE A 95 11.93 -13.02 0.17
CA ILE A 95 13.22 -12.97 -0.51
C ILE A 95 13.12 -13.81 -1.79
N ASN A 96 13.72 -13.33 -2.87
CA ASN A 96 13.85 -14.09 -4.10
C ASN A 96 14.76 -15.31 -3.90
N HIS A 97 14.49 -16.41 -4.62
CA HIS A 97 15.31 -17.62 -4.54
C HIS A 97 16.76 -17.40 -4.98
N ALA A 98 17.00 -16.59 -6.02
CA ALA A 98 18.35 -16.30 -6.51
C ALA A 98 19.14 -15.47 -5.49
N ASP A 99 18.49 -14.46 -4.88
CA ASP A 99 19.09 -13.63 -3.84
C ASP A 99 19.40 -14.43 -2.58
N ALA A 100 18.43 -15.22 -2.12
CA ALA A 100 18.61 -16.10 -0.96
C ALA A 100 19.79 -17.07 -1.17
N ALA A 101 19.92 -17.65 -2.36
CA ALA A 101 21.05 -18.52 -2.70
C ALA A 101 22.41 -17.77 -2.68
N ARG A 102 22.47 -16.56 -3.26
CA ARG A 102 23.68 -15.71 -3.22
C ARG A 102 24.09 -15.34 -1.80
N MET A 103 23.10 -15.05 -0.96
CA MET A 103 23.29 -14.62 0.43
C MET A 103 23.39 -15.79 1.41
N GLN A 104 23.27 -17.03 0.93
CA GLN A 104 23.28 -18.25 1.74
C GLN A 104 22.19 -18.27 2.83
N ILE A 105 21.03 -17.69 2.54
CA ILE A 105 19.85 -17.67 3.41
C ILE A 105 18.90 -18.79 3.00
N ALA A 106 18.50 -19.63 3.95
CA ALA A 106 17.47 -20.63 3.73
C ALA A 106 16.07 -20.10 4.08
N ASP A 107 15.03 -20.72 3.52
CA ASP A 107 13.66 -20.46 3.98
C ASP A 107 13.54 -20.80 5.46
N GLY A 108 12.96 -19.89 6.24
CA GLY A 108 12.82 -20.02 7.67
C GLY A 108 13.98 -19.48 8.50
N ASP A 109 15.11 -19.09 7.91
CA ASP A 109 16.22 -18.48 8.65
C ASP A 109 15.80 -17.15 9.30
N MET A 110 16.41 -16.81 10.43
CA MET A 110 16.25 -15.47 11.00
C MET A 110 17.21 -14.51 10.31
N VAL A 111 16.69 -13.37 9.88
CA VAL A 111 17.47 -12.32 9.21
C VAL A 111 17.21 -10.96 9.83
N ASP A 112 18.25 -10.12 9.84
CA ASP A 112 18.16 -8.72 10.16
C ASP A 112 18.17 -7.90 8.86
N ILE A 113 17.12 -7.09 8.68
CA ILE A 113 17.00 -6.11 7.60
C ILE A 113 17.41 -4.75 8.17
N ILE A 114 18.51 -4.19 7.67
CA ILE A 114 19.11 -2.95 8.17
C ILE A 114 18.83 -1.84 7.17
N VAL A 115 18.04 -0.84 7.58
CA VAL A 115 17.69 0.34 6.77
C VAL A 115 17.96 1.59 7.58
N SER A 116 18.78 2.49 7.06
CA SER A 116 19.11 3.78 7.71
C SER A 116 19.55 3.65 9.18
N GLY A 117 20.25 2.55 9.52
CA GLY A 117 20.74 2.26 10.87
C GLY A 117 19.73 1.59 11.82
N ALA A 118 18.47 1.41 11.40
CA ALA A 118 17.49 0.61 12.14
C ALA A 118 17.52 -0.85 11.65
N ALA A 119 17.48 -1.79 12.59
CA ALA A 119 17.43 -3.21 12.28
C ALA A 119 16.04 -3.79 12.59
N LEU A 120 15.46 -4.46 11.60
CA LEU A 120 14.22 -5.23 11.73
C LEU A 120 14.57 -6.72 11.64
N ARG A 121 14.25 -7.46 12.68
CA ARG A 121 14.43 -8.91 12.71
C ARG A 121 13.18 -9.64 12.23
N ALA A 122 13.31 -10.52 11.26
CA ALA A 122 12.19 -11.27 10.70
C ALA A 122 12.64 -12.66 10.19
N ARG A 123 11.67 -13.56 9.99
CA ARG A 123 11.92 -14.85 9.35
C ARG A 123 12.02 -14.68 7.83
N ALA A 124 13.05 -15.22 7.21
CA ALA A 124 13.17 -15.29 5.76
C ALA A 124 12.07 -16.20 5.20
N HIS A 125 11.32 -15.68 4.23
CA HIS A 125 10.35 -16.44 3.46
C HIS A 125 10.80 -16.46 1.99
N VAL A 126 11.45 -17.55 1.59
CA VAL A 126 12.01 -17.73 0.25
C VAL A 126 10.94 -18.39 -0.62
N ASN A 127 10.05 -17.57 -1.18
CA ASN A 127 8.89 -18.02 -1.96
C ASN A 127 8.81 -17.37 -3.36
N GLY A 128 9.76 -16.50 -3.71
CA GLY A 128 9.77 -15.77 -4.98
C GLY A 128 8.75 -14.62 -5.08
N GLY A 129 8.09 -14.25 -3.98
CA GLY A 129 7.19 -13.08 -3.92
C GLY A 129 7.91 -11.75 -4.07
N ALA A 130 9.21 -11.71 -3.75
CA ALA A 130 10.09 -10.58 -3.99
C ALA A 130 10.78 -10.67 -5.37
N PRO A 131 10.81 -9.57 -6.16
CA PRO A 131 11.68 -9.44 -7.33
C PRO A 131 13.16 -9.55 -6.95
N GLU A 132 13.98 -10.04 -7.89
CA GLU A 132 15.44 -10.11 -7.70
C GLU A 132 16.05 -8.72 -7.42
N GLY A 133 17.00 -8.64 -6.47
CA GLY A 133 17.61 -7.39 -6.02
C GLY A 133 16.75 -6.60 -5.03
N SER A 134 15.64 -7.18 -4.57
CA SER A 134 14.72 -6.55 -3.62
C SER A 134 14.21 -7.53 -2.58
N VAL A 135 13.72 -6.99 -1.48
CA VAL A 135 12.94 -7.74 -0.50
C VAL A 135 11.65 -7.02 -0.17
N VAL A 136 10.63 -7.82 0.13
CA VAL A 136 9.32 -7.31 0.50
C VAL A 136 9.15 -7.46 2.00
N VAL A 137 8.94 -6.33 2.69
CA VAL A 137 8.82 -6.27 4.14
C VAL A 137 7.40 -5.84 4.52
N PRO A 138 6.57 -6.77 5.04
CA PRO A 138 5.31 -6.43 5.66
C PRO A 138 5.50 -5.52 6.88
N ARG A 139 4.93 -4.33 6.82
CA ARG A 139 4.96 -3.36 7.92
C ARG A 139 4.08 -3.82 9.07
N TYR A 140 4.48 -3.42 10.27
CA TYR A 140 3.74 -3.63 11.51
C TYR A 140 3.52 -5.11 11.85
N LEU A 141 4.36 -6.02 11.39
CA LEU A 141 4.38 -7.38 11.95
C LEU A 141 5.34 -7.48 13.15
N ALA A 142 6.40 -6.69 13.19
CA ALA A 142 7.27 -6.57 14.37
C ALA A 142 7.04 -5.24 15.10
N ASP A 143 7.51 -5.14 16.34
CA ASP A 143 7.56 -3.88 17.08
C ASP A 143 8.62 -2.91 16.53
N ALA A 144 9.66 -3.45 15.87
CA ALA A 144 10.68 -2.64 15.21
C ALA A 144 10.09 -1.93 13.97
N PRO A 145 10.45 -0.66 13.73
CA PRO A 145 9.92 0.09 12.60
C PRO A 145 10.44 -0.46 11.27
N ALA A 146 9.53 -0.73 10.35
CA ALA A 146 9.84 -0.95 8.94
C ALA A 146 9.82 0.40 8.18
N PRO A 147 10.55 0.54 7.07
CA PRO A 147 10.53 1.78 6.27
C PRO A 147 9.11 2.07 5.76
N LEU A 148 8.80 3.35 5.56
CA LEU A 148 7.48 3.79 5.05
C LEU A 148 7.44 3.90 3.52
N THR A 149 8.60 4.07 2.90
CA THR A 149 8.81 4.15 1.45
C THR A 149 9.84 3.11 1.04
N ILE A 150 9.97 2.87 -0.27
CA ILE A 150 11.09 2.07 -0.78
C ILE A 150 12.40 2.71 -0.31
N ALA A 151 13.30 1.90 0.21
CA ALA A 151 14.58 2.34 0.75
C ALA A 151 15.68 1.34 0.37
N VAL A 152 16.93 1.74 0.52
CA VAL A 152 18.09 0.84 0.36
C VAL A 152 18.45 0.28 1.73
N GLY A 153 18.72 -1.03 1.78
CA GLY A 153 19.11 -1.70 3.00
C GLY A 153 19.98 -2.92 2.78
N GLU A 154 20.53 -3.43 3.87
CA GLU A 154 21.31 -4.67 3.90
C GLU A 154 20.49 -5.77 4.58
N ILE A 155 20.72 -7.02 4.18
CA ILE A 155 20.13 -8.18 4.85
C ILE A 155 21.24 -9.10 5.31
N LYS A 156 21.18 -9.50 6.57
CA LYS A 156 22.16 -10.39 7.18
C LYS A 156 21.44 -11.53 7.87
N ARG A 157 21.90 -12.75 7.65
CA ARG A 157 21.47 -13.90 8.44
C ARG A 157 21.96 -13.72 9.88
N VAL A 158 21.09 -13.97 10.84
CA VAL A 158 21.43 -14.00 12.25
C VAL A 158 22.05 -15.36 12.56
N GLU A 159 23.24 -15.37 13.18
CA GLU A 159 23.90 -16.60 13.65
C GLU A 159 23.15 -17.27 14.81
#